data_AF-A0AAD4LSY8-F1
#
_entry.id   AF-A0AAD4LSY8-F1
#
_cell.length_a   1.000
_cell.length_b   1.000
_cell.length_c   1.000
_cell.angle_alpha   90.00
_cell.angle_beta   90.00
_cell.angle_gamma   90.00
#
_symmetry.space_group_name_H-M   'P 1'
#
loop_
_entity.id
_entity.type
_entity.pdbx_description
1 polymer ?
#
loop_
_entity_poly.entity_id
_entity_poly.type
_entity_poly.pdbx_seq_one_letter_code
_entity_poly.pdbx_strand_id
1 'polypeptide(L)' 'MQLLSLNCSVLRVNGKPNQFFVVDIPKTKNVSNLKHLIKEKQSRRLNHVDASDLILSQVSLPMDDDLE' A
#
# COMPACT_ATOMS: atom_id res chain seq x y z
N MET A 1 17.95 5.62 12.54
CA MET A 1 16.87 4.63 12.33
C MET A 1 16.66 4.48 10.83
N GLN A 2 16.61 3.25 10.30
CA GLN A 2 16.49 3.01 8.86
C GLN A 2 15.01 2.82 8.47
N LEU A 3 14.56 3.55 7.46
CA LEU A 3 13.23 3.40 6.86
C LEU A 3 13.27 2.46 5.66
N LEU A 4 12.15 1.80 5.39
CA LEU A 4 11.86 1.05 4.19
C LEU A 4 10.76 1.79 3.44
N SER A 5 11.01 2.10 2.17
CA SER A 5 10.01 2.69 1.28
C SER A 5 9.36 1.57 0.48
N LEU A 6 8.04 1.44 0.61
CA LEU A 6 7.24 0.39 -0.02
C LEU A 6 6.29 1.00 -1.05
N ASN A 7 6.35 0.54 -2.29
CA ASN A 7 5.33 0.83 -3.28
C ASN A 7 4.09 -0.02 -3.00
N CYS A 8 2.95 0.65 -2.82
CA CYS A 8 1.68 0.04 -2.49
C CYS A 8 0.65 0.40 -3.56
N SER A 9 -0.29 -0.53 -3.83
CA SER A 9 -1.48 -0.25 -4.63
C SER A 9 -2.69 -0.94 -4.00
N VAL A 10 -3.87 -0.35 -4.19
CA VAL A 10 -5.14 -0.94 -3.76
C VAL A 10 -5.86 -1.44 -5.00
N LEU A 11 -5.92 -2.76 -5.15
CA LEU A 11 -6.63 -3.43 -6.24
C LEU A 11 -8.11 -3.05 -6.21
N ARG A 12 -8.66 -2.65 -7.37
CA ARG A 12 -10.10 -2.50 -7.56
C ARG A 12 -10.65 -3.74 -8.27
N VAL A 13 -11.92 -4.02 -8.02
CA VAL A 13 -12.69 -5.11 -8.65
C VAL A 13 -12.68 -5.01 -10.19
N ASN A 14 -12.46 -3.80 -10.75
CA ASN A 14 -12.41 -3.58 -12.20
C ASN A 14 -11.02 -3.88 -12.82
N GLY A 15 -10.15 -4.63 -12.14
CA GLY A 15 -8.91 -5.20 -12.69
C GLY A 15 -7.76 -4.22 -12.97
N LYS A 16 -8.02 -2.91 -13.04
CA LYS A 16 -6.97 -1.90 -13.17
C LYS A 16 -6.35 -1.62 -11.79
N PRO A 17 -5.04 -1.89 -11.58
CA PRO A 17 -4.39 -1.45 -10.36
C PRO A 17 -4.51 0.07 -10.28
N ASN A 18 -4.86 0.57 -9.10
CA ASN A 18 -4.83 2.01 -8.88
C ASN A 18 -3.38 2.51 -8.92
N GLN A 19 -3.22 3.81 -9.15
CA GLN A 19 -1.95 4.53 -9.01
C GLN A 19 -1.18 4.05 -7.77
N PHE A 20 0.09 3.69 -7.98
CA PHE A 20 0.99 3.32 -6.90
C PHE A 20 1.21 4.51 -5.96
N PHE A 21 1.35 4.22 -4.69
CA PHE A 21 1.71 5.21 -3.67
C PHE A 21 2.77 4.63 -2.75
N VAL A 22 3.70 5.48 -2.32
CA VAL A 22 4.80 5.07 -1.44
C VAL A 22 4.35 5.15 0.01
N VAL A 23 4.70 4.16 0.82
CA VAL A 23 4.59 4.19 2.28
C VAL A 23 5.97 3.96 2.88
N ASP A 24 6.40 4.87 3.75
CA ASP A 24 7.65 4.74 4.49
C ASP A 24 7.37 4.14 5.87
N ILE A 25 8.09 3.08 6.22
CA ILE A 25 7.96 2.39 7.51
C ILE A 25 9.34 2.09 8.11
N PRO A 26 9.58 2.29 9.41
CA PRO A 26 10.82 1.85 10.04
C PRO A 26 10.99 0.34 9.93
N LYS A 27 12.21 -0.13 9.62
CA LYS A 27 12.51 -1.57 9.48
C LYS A 27 12.22 -2.38 10.75
N THR A 28 12.10 -1.73 11.90
CA THR A 28 11.80 -2.35 13.19
C THR A 28 10.30 -2.51 13.45
N LYS A 29 9.43 -1.93 12.61
CA LYS A 29 7.97 -2.03 12.74
C LYS A 29 7.43 -3.22 11.97
N ASN A 30 6.27 -3.70 12.41
CA ASN A 30 5.66 -4.91 11.86
C ASN A 30 4.58 -4.58 10.81
N VAL A 31 3.98 -5.64 10.26
CA VAL A 31 2.94 -5.54 9.23
C VAL A 31 1.70 -4.81 9.73
N SER A 32 1.32 -4.95 11.00
CA SER A 32 0.17 -4.23 11.56
C SER A 32 0.38 -2.71 11.50
N ASN A 33 1.59 -2.23 11.82
CA ASN A 33 1.92 -0.82 11.63
C ASN A 33 1.84 -0.40 10.16
N LEU A 34 2.29 -1.24 9.23
CA LEU A 34 2.18 -0.98 7.79
C LEU A 34 0.72 -0.82 7.36
N LYS A 35 -0.18 -1.69 7.84
CA LYS A 35 -1.62 -1.60 7.54
C LYS A 35 -2.23 -0.27 8.01
N HIS A 36 -1.85 0.20 9.20
CA HIS A 36 -2.29 1.52 9.69
C HIS A 36 -1.79 2.66 8.80
N LEU A 37 -0.51 2.66 8.43
CA LEU A 37 0.07 3.69 7.56
C LEU A 37 -0.60 3.70 6.17
N ILE A 38 -0.91 2.53 5.61
CA ILE A 38 -1.65 2.41 4.34
C ILE A 38 -3.07 3.01 4.50
N LYS A 39 -3.79 2.66 5.57
CA LYS A 39 -5.14 3.19 5.85
C LYS A 39 -5.11 4.71 5.99
N GLU A 40 -4.17 5.28 6.73
CA GLU A 40 -4.03 6.73 6.90
C GLU A 40 -3.76 7.43 5.57
N LYS A 41 -2.80 6.91 4.79
CA LYS A 41 -2.41 7.50 3.51
C LYS A 41 -3.49 7.42 2.44
N GLN A 42 -4.31 6.36 2.47
CA GLN A 42 -5.46 6.16 1.59
C GLN A 42 -6.80 6.33 2.32
N SER A 43 -6.86 7.20 3.33
CA SER A 43 -8.04 7.38 4.21
C SER A 43 -9.32 7.66 3.43
N ARG A 44 -9.26 8.45 2.35
CA ARG A 44 -10.42 8.69 1.47
C ARG A 44 -11.04 7.41 0.90
N ARG A 45 -10.25 6.35 0.75
CA ARG A 45 -10.66 5.08 0.17
C ARG A 45 -10.88 3.99 1.22
N LEU A 46 -10.14 4.05 2.33
CA LEU A 46 -10.08 2.99 3.34
C LEU A 46 -10.66 3.41 4.70
N ASN A 47 -11.29 4.58 4.82
CA ASN A 47 -11.89 5.05 6.08
C ASN A 47 -12.92 4.08 6.68
N HIS A 48 -13.68 3.39 5.82
CA HIS A 48 -14.73 2.46 6.18
C HIS A 48 -14.23 1.03 6.47
N VAL A 49 -12.93 0.76 6.31
CA VAL A 49 -12.31 -0.54 6.56
C VAL A 49 -11.36 -0.42 7.74
N ASP A 50 -11.38 -1.35 8.68
CA ASP A 50 -10.39 -1.36 9.74
C ASP A 50 -9.02 -1.80 9.24
N ALA A 51 -7.98 -1.19 9.83
CA ALA A 51 -6.61 -1.47 9.40
C ALA A 51 -6.26 -2.96 9.61
N SER A 52 -6.79 -3.59 10.64
CA SER A 52 -6.64 -5.04 10.89
C SER A 52 -7.10 -5.89 9.71
N ASP A 53 -8.16 -5.44 9.04
CA ASP A 53 -8.91 -6.21 8.03
C ASP A 53 -8.28 -6.07 6.64
N LEU A 54 -7.31 -5.17 6.47
CA LEU A 54 -6.54 -5.08 5.23
C LEU A 54 -5.72 -6.36 5.02
N ILE A 55 -5.95 -7.02 3.89
CA ILE A 55 -5.12 -8.14 3.44
C ILE A 55 -4.02 -7.56 2.54
N LEU A 56 -2.77 -7.79 2.91
CA LEU A 56 -1.61 -7.36 2.13
C LEU A 56 -1.04 -8.57 1.40
N SER A 57 -0.72 -8.39 0.12
CA SER A 57 -0.01 -9.37 -0.68
C SER A 57 1.28 -8.73 -1.21
N GLN A 58 2.40 -9.44 -1.07
CA GLN A 58 3.62 -9.05 -1.76
C GLN A 58 3.49 -9.44 -3.22
N VAL A 59 3.60 -8.45 -4.11
CA VAL A 59 3.45 -8.64 -5.55
C VAL A 59 4.68 -8.10 -6.27
N SER A 60 4.97 -8.68 -7.43
CA SER A 60 5.93 -8.13 -8.39
C SER A 60 5.13 -7.60 -9.57
N LEU A 61 4.67 -6.35 -9.46
CA LEU A 61 3.98 -5.66 -10.54
C LEU A 61 4.98 -4.83 -11.33
N PRO A 62 4.88 -4.76 -12.66
CA PRO A 62 5.60 -3.73 -13.40
C PRO A 62 5.12 -2.38 -12.86
N MET A 63 6.07 -1.55 -12.42
CA MET A 63 5.79 -0.12 -12.29
C MET A 63 5.72 0.37 -13.74
N ASP A 64 4.59 0.94 -14.17
CA ASP A 64 4.40 1.39 -15.56
C ASP A 64 5.66 2.14 -16.05
N ASP A 65 6.44 1.47 -16.91
CA ASP A 65 7.50 2.04 -17.75
C ASP A 65 7.02 2.10 -19.22
N ASP A 66 5.71 1.94 -19.45
CA ASP A 66 5.11 2.01 -20.79
C ASP A 66 4.38 3.35 -20.97
N LEU A 67 5.16 4.42 -21.11
CA LEU A 67 4.80 5.59 -21.90
C LEU A 67 5.64 5.55 -23.19
N GLU A 68 5.19 4.73 -24.16
CA GLU A 68 5.42 5.04 -25.57
C GLU A 68 4.42 6.13 -26.04
#